data_AF-A0A7Y9E2W9-F1
#
_entry.id   AF-A0A7Y9E2W9-F1
#
_cell.length_a   1.000
_cell.length_b   1.000
_cell.length_c   1.000
_cell.angle_alpha   90.00
_cell.angle_beta   90.00
_cell.angle_gamma   90.00
#
_symmetry.space_group_name_H-M   'P 1'
#
loop_
_entity.id
_entity.type
_entity.pdbx_description
1 polymer ?
#
loop_
_entity_poly.entity_id
_entity_poly.type
_entity_poly.pdbx_seq_one_letter_code
_entity_poly.pdbx_strand_id
1 'polypeptide(L)' 'AVCELRRLVDDRLALPVYASVEELVARCGGAQPWMAVPTGRLPALLAATGADGVVEGLELPAELRHRGGDR' A
#
# COMPACT_ATOMS: atom_id res chain seq x y z
N ALA A 1 12.74 -4.16 1.36
CA ALA A 1 11.77 -3.25 0.74
C ALA A 1 11.24 -2.32 1.82
N VAL A 2 10.90 -1.08 1.48
CA VAL A 2 10.25 -0.13 2.39
C VAL A 2 8.78 -0.04 1.99
N CYS A 3 7.86 -0.15 2.95
CA CYS A 3 6.42 -0.06 2.71
C CYS A 3 5.88 1.29 3.19
N GLU A 4 5.00 1.90 2.41
CA GLU A 4 4.26 3.09 2.83
C GLU A 4 2.99 2.69 3.59
N LEU A 5 2.88 3.14 4.83
CA LEU A 5 1.71 2.92 5.67
C LEU A 5 0.77 4.13 5.61
N ARG A 6 -0.51 3.88 5.89
CA ARG A 6 -1.54 4.92 6.00
C ARG A 6 -2.10 4.93 7.40
N ARG A 7 -2.19 6.13 7.99
CA ARG A 7 -2.88 6.34 9.25
C ARG A 7 -4.38 6.38 8.99
N LEU A 8 -5.13 5.54 9.69
CA LEU A 8 -6.59 5.50 9.66
C LEU A 8 -7.17 6.54 10.63
N VAL A 9 -8.48 6.76 10.54
CA VAL A 9 -9.22 7.71 11.40
C VAL A 9 -9.16 7.35 12.90
N ASP A 10 -8.89 6.09 13.21
CA ASP A 10 -8.76 5.56 14.57
C ASP A 10 -7.29 5.44 15.02
N ASP A 11 -6.41 6.21 14.39
CA ASP A 11 -4.96 6.28 14.65
C ASP A 11 -4.13 5.02 14.36
N ARG A 12 -4.77 3.94 13.89
CA ARG A 12 -4.06 2.74 13.46
C ARG A 12 -3.29 2.96 12.17
N LEU A 13 -2.14 2.29 12.05
CA LEU A 13 -1.35 2.24 10.82
C LEU A 13 -1.75 1.00 10.01
N ALA A 14 -2.23 1.21 8.80
CA ALA A 14 -2.59 0.15 7.87
C ALA A 14 -1.61 0.07 6.71
N LEU A 15 -1.32 -1.17 6.28
CA LEU A 15 -0.64 -1.45 5.02
C LEU A 15 -1.68 -1.58 3.90
N PRO A 16 -1.68 -0.70 2.88
CA PRO A 16 -2.54 -0.89 1.72
C PRO A 16 -2.14 -2.14 0.95
N VAL A 17 -3.13 -2.96 0.59
CA VAL A 17 -2.96 -4.16 -0.24
C VAL A 17 -3.96 -4.15 -1.38
N TYR A 18 -3.58 -4.77 -2.50
CA TYR A 18 -4.40 -4.86 -3.70
C TYR A 18 -4.34 -6.30 -4.21
N ALA A 19 -5.45 -6.81 -4.71
CA ALA A 19 -5.54 -8.18 -5.18
C ALA A 19 -4.76 -8.38 -6.50
N SER A 20 -4.57 -7.31 -7.27
CA SER A 20 -3.78 -7.32 -8.49
C SER A 20 -3.09 -5.99 -8.77
N VAL A 21 -2.17 -6.00 -9.76
CA VAL A 21 -1.50 -4.79 -10.23
C VAL A 21 -2.49 -3.86 -10.93
N GLU A 22 -3.44 -4.42 -11.69
CA GLU A 22 -4.48 -3.66 -12.38
C GLU A 22 -5.33 -2.87 -11.39
N GLU A 23 -5.72 -3.50 -10.27
CA GLU A 23 -6.45 -2.81 -9.20
C GLU A 23 -5.60 -1.69 -8.59
N LEU A 24 -4.34 -1.96 -8.26
CA LEU A 24 -3.41 -0.95 -7.74
C LEU A 24 -3.28 0.25 -8.69
N VAL A 25 -3.14 0.02 -9.99
CA VAL A 25 -3.02 1.07 -11.00
C VAL A 25 -4.32 1.87 -11.11
N ALA A 26 -5.48 1.21 -11.06
CA ALA A 26 -6.77 1.89 -11.09
C ALA A 26 -6.99 2.81 -9.86
N ARG A 27 -6.55 2.36 -8.68
CA ARG A 27 -6.75 3.05 -7.40
C ARG A 27 -5.69 4.10 -7.06
N CYS A 28 -4.49 3.95 -7.61
CA CYS A 28 -3.33 4.75 -7.19
C CYS A 28 -2.51 5.32 -8.35
N GLY A 29 -2.83 4.97 -9.59
CA GLY A 29 -2.06 5.35 -10.77
C GLY A 29 -0.80 4.49 -10.99
N GLY A 30 -0.31 4.49 -12.22
CA GLY A 30 0.75 3.58 -12.68
C GLY A 30 2.16 3.85 -12.14
N ALA A 31 2.37 4.95 -11.42
CA ALA A 31 3.68 5.34 -10.90
C ALA A 31 3.92 4.89 -9.45
N GLN A 32 2.97 4.22 -8.80
CA GLN A 32 3.18 3.75 -7.44
C GLN A 32 4.20 2.59 -7.40
N PRO A 33 5.19 2.63 -6.50
CA PRO A 33 6.03 1.47 -6.24
C PRO A 33 5.20 0.36 -5.57
N TRP A 34 5.42 -0.88 -6.00
CA TRP A 34 4.71 -2.03 -5.44
C TRP A 34 5.60 -3.28 -5.43
N MET A 35 5.18 -4.27 -4.64
CA MET A 35 5.78 -5.60 -4.63
C MET A 35 4.70 -6.67 -4.49
N ALA A 36 4.85 -7.79 -5.19
CA ALA A 36 4.00 -8.95 -4.97
C ALA A 36 4.43 -9.67 -3.69
N VAL A 37 3.45 -10.04 -2.85
CA VAL A 37 3.70 -10.75 -1.59
C VAL A 37 2.79 -11.97 -1.54
N PRO A 38 3.32 -13.19 -1.35
CA PRO A 38 2.49 -14.35 -1.09
C PRO A 38 1.69 -14.15 0.21
N THR A 39 0.41 -14.51 0.23
CA THR A 39 -0.48 -14.31 1.39
C THR A 39 0.10 -14.89 2.69
N GLY A 40 0.77 -16.06 2.62
CA GLY A 40 1.43 -16.67 3.78
C GLY A 40 2.58 -15.87 4.38
N ARG A 41 3.12 -14.87 3.65
CA ARG A 41 4.17 -13.96 4.13
C ARG A 41 3.62 -12.63 4.67
N LEU A 42 2.32 -12.37 4.49
CA LEU A 42 1.70 -11.12 4.95
C LEU A 42 1.84 -10.91 6.48
N PRO A 43 1.68 -11.93 7.36
CA PRO A 43 1.86 -11.72 8.80
C PRO A 43 3.29 -11.28 9.17
N ALA A 44 4.30 -11.88 8.53
CA ALA A 44 5.69 -11.49 8.74
C ALA A 44 5.98 -10.07 8.24
N LEU A 45 5.34 -9.68 7.13
CA LEU A 45 5.45 -8.32 6.60
C LEU A 45 4.83 -7.29 7.56
N LEU A 46 3.63 -7.54 8.07
CA LEU A 46 2.97 -6.65 9.04
C LEU A 46 3.82 -6.47 10.31
N ALA A 47 4.38 -7.55 10.83
CA ALA A 47 5.27 -7.49 11.99
C ALA A 47 6.54 -6.66 11.70
N ALA A 48 7.09 -6.75 10.49
CA ALA A 48 8.29 -6.01 10.10
C ALA A 48 8.02 -4.51 9.82
N THR A 49 6.81 -4.15 9.38
CA THR A 49 6.44 -2.76 9.10
C THR A 49 5.90 -2.02 10.33
N GLY A 50 5.46 -2.74 11.36
CA GLY A 50 4.76 -2.17 12.51
C GLY A 50 3.33 -1.71 12.18
N ALA A 51 2.74 -2.24 11.11
CA ALA A 51 1.34 -1.97 10.78
C ALA A 51 0.41 -2.77 11.71
N ASP A 52 -0.68 -2.14 12.13
CA ASP A 52 -1.74 -2.75 12.94
C ASP A 52 -2.65 -3.67 12.10
N GLY A 53 -2.56 -3.60 10.77
CA GLY A 53 -3.33 -4.44 9.86
C GLY A 53 -3.17 -4.04 8.40
N VAL A 54 -4.07 -4.56 7.56
CA VAL A 54 -4.16 -4.22 6.14
C VAL A 54 -5.44 -3.47 5.83
N VAL A 55 -5.39 -2.68 4.76
CA VAL A 55 -6.58 -2.12 4.11
C VAL A 55 -6.55 -2.52 2.64
N GLU A 56 -7.56 -3.24 2.19
CA GLU A 56 -7.65 -3.72 0.82
C GLU A 56 -8.27 -2.65 -0.09
N GLY A 57 -7.73 -2.50 -1.30
CA GLY A 57 -8.35 -1.67 -2.34
C GLY A 57 -8.45 -0.18 -2.02
N LEU A 58 -7.59 0.32 -1.11
CA LEU A 58 -7.61 1.72 -0.70
C LEU A 58 -7.41 2.64 -1.91
N GLU A 59 -8.36 3.54 -2.16
CA GLU A 59 -8.20 4.63 -3.12
C GLU A 59 -7.17 5.63 -2.57
N LEU A 60 -6.08 5.86 -3.30
CA LEU A 60 -5.09 6.83 -2.88
C LEU A 60 -5.48 8.21 -3.42
N PRO A 61 -5.67 9.24 -2.57
CA PRO A 61 -5.89 10.62 -3.02
C PRO A 61 -4.83 11.07 -4.02
N ALA A 62 -5.22 11.86 -5.03
CA ALA A 62 -4.35 12.24 -6.14
C ALA A 62 -3.08 12.98 -5.69
N GLU A 63 -3.14 13.69 -4.57
CA GLU A 63 -2.06 14.44 -3.96
C GLU A 63 -1.01 13.53 -3.31
N LEU A 64 -1.43 12.33 -2.89
CA LEU A 64 -0.57 11.32 -2.29
C LEU A 64 -0.01 10.32 -3.31
N ARG A 65 -0.51 10.34 -4.54
CA ARG A 65 0.01 9.49 -5.62
C ARG A 65 1.38 9.98 -6.04
N HIS A 66 2.36 9.08 -6.06
CA HIS A 66 3.59 9.30 -6.82
C HIS A 66 3.25 9.71 -8.25
N ARG A 67 3.81 10.81 -8.71
CA ARG A 67 3.79 11.20 -10.13
C ARG A 67 5.05 10.61 -10.74
N GLY A 68 4.92 9.89 -11.85
CA GLY A 68 6.07 9.31 -12.54
C GLY A 68 6.97 10.42 -13.06
N GLY A 69 7.95 10.84 -12.25
CA GLY A 69 8.98 11.82 -12.61
C GLY A 69 9.06 13.03 -11.67
N ASP A 70 9.98 12.96 -10.70
CA ASP A 70 10.95 14.04 -10.46
C ASP A 70 12.34 13.39 -10.67
N ARG A 71 12.75 13.29 -11.93
CA ARG A 71 14.13 13.09 -12.36
C ARG A 71 14.37 13.91 -13.61
#